data_AF-A0A8D0B7E8-F1
#
_entry.id   AF-A0A8D0B7E8-F1
#
_cell.length_a   1.000
_cell.length_b   1.000
_cell.length_c   1.000
_cell.angle_alpha   90.00
_cell.angle_beta   90.00
_cell.angle_gamma   90.00
#
_symmetry.space_group_name_H-M   'P 1'
#
loop_
_entity.id
_entity.type
_entity.pdbx_description
1 polymer ?
#
loop_
_entity_poly.entity_id
_entity_poly.type
_entity_poly.pdbx_seq_one_letter_code
_entity_poly.pdbx_strand_id
1 'polypeptide(L)'
;MGSCYGAGVCSGFGGGAGFGGGAGFGGGAAFGSASLGGGSYGASYRSSSAMALGGGFGGDSVFLAGVEKETMQNLNSRLANYLEKVRSLEEANAELEHKIRQWYEKNGPGAPGVTRDYSKYHQIIEDLRNQIVNVTIDSANVVLQIDNARLAADDFRQKFENELFLRQSVEGDINGLRRVLDDLTMNRSDLEAQLESLTEELAYLKKNHEEEINLLRSSSTGDVTVEMNAAPGIDLTKLLNDMRAQYEDLAEQNRREAEEQFHKMVRRTKEEIHSAKNELTELRRNIQSLEIELQSLLAKKASLEGTLAETEGNYSHQLAQLQLQVSSIEEQLQQIRSETECQNSEYQQLLGIKTRLEMEIETYRRLLDGESKILFNNIFFPCLWQQHCIHHKYESHSRNTTIVEELVDGKIVSSQVKSIEEKATK
;
A
#
# COMPACT_ATOMS: atom_id res chain seq x y z
N MET A 1 19.11 48.93 31.77
CA MET A 1 20.08 48.32 30.86
C MET A 1 19.73 46.84 30.77
N GLY A 2 18.75 46.36 30.01
CA GLY A 2 18.37 46.75 28.65
C GLY A 2 19.08 45.83 27.67
N SER A 3 18.51 44.64 27.40
CA SER A 3 18.57 44.01 26.07
C SER A 3 17.65 42.79 25.98
N CYS A 4 16.52 43.01 25.29
CA CYS A 4 15.68 42.01 24.64
C CYS A 4 16.26 41.72 23.25
N TYR A 5 16.29 40.47 22.80
CA TYR A 5 16.19 40.02 21.39
C TYR A 5 15.98 38.50 21.48
N GLY A 6 15.03 37.82 20.85
CA GLY A 6 14.07 38.17 19.81
C GLY A 6 13.80 36.87 19.05
N ALA A 7 12.60 36.32 19.20
CA ALA A 7 12.13 35.14 18.49
C ALA A 7 12.00 35.44 16.99
N GLY A 8 12.50 34.52 16.15
CA GLY A 8 12.31 34.52 14.71
C GLY A 8 11.54 33.28 14.28
N VAL A 9 10.22 33.41 14.18
CA VAL A 9 9.34 32.48 13.47
C VAL A 9 9.50 32.76 11.98
N CYS A 10 9.94 31.78 11.20
CA CYS A 10 9.87 31.81 9.75
C CYS A 10 8.85 30.78 9.26
N SER A 11 7.72 31.32 8.83
CA SER A 11 6.73 30.70 7.96
C SER A 11 7.33 30.44 6.57
N GLY A 12 7.38 29.16 6.18
CA GLY A 12 7.71 28.72 4.82
C GLY A 12 6.49 28.07 4.16
N PHE A 13 5.82 28.84 3.31
CA PHE A 13 4.83 28.39 2.33
C PHE A 13 5.57 27.90 1.07
N GLY A 14 5.03 26.88 0.38
CA GLY A 14 5.45 26.46 -0.96
C GLY A 14 6.22 25.15 -0.97
N GLY A 15 5.94 24.16 -1.80
CA GLY A 15 4.98 24.02 -2.89
C GLY A 15 5.14 22.58 -3.39
N GLY A 16 4.04 21.83 -3.48
CA GLY A 16 4.06 20.47 -4.02
C GLY A 16 4.29 20.50 -5.52
N ALA A 17 5.46 20.04 -5.97
CA ALA A 17 5.72 19.77 -7.37
C ALA A 17 5.23 18.34 -7.69
N GLY A 18 3.97 18.22 -8.11
CA GLY A 18 3.46 17.02 -8.75
C GLY A 18 3.95 16.96 -10.20
N PHE A 19 4.80 15.99 -10.51
CA PHE A 19 5.19 15.69 -11.88
C PHE A 19 4.19 14.67 -12.46
N GLY A 20 3.07 15.18 -12.98
CA GLY A 20 2.09 14.41 -13.75
C GLY A 20 2.46 14.37 -15.23
N GLY A 21 3.19 13.34 -15.65
CA GLY A 21 3.51 13.09 -17.07
C GLY A 21 2.50 12.13 -17.69
N GLY A 22 1.30 12.60 -18.03
CA GLY A 22 0.32 11.86 -18.81
C GLY A 22 0.47 12.17 -20.30
N ALA A 23 1.16 11.32 -21.05
CA ALA A 23 1.18 11.39 -22.51
C ALA A 23 -0.03 10.65 -23.08
N GLY A 24 -1.11 11.39 -23.37
CA GLY A 24 -2.22 10.90 -24.19
C GLY A 24 -1.86 10.99 -25.67
N PHE A 25 -1.68 9.86 -26.33
CA PHE A 25 -1.64 9.78 -27.79
C PHE A 25 -2.95 9.18 -28.29
N GLY A 26 -3.95 10.03 -28.49
CA GLY A 26 -5.17 9.71 -29.23
C GLY A 26 -4.92 9.93 -30.72
N GLY A 27 -4.83 8.84 -31.47
CA GLY A 27 -4.70 8.86 -32.93
C GLY A 27 -5.68 7.87 -33.55
N GLY A 28 -6.94 8.28 -33.66
CA GLY A 28 -7.93 7.57 -34.46
C GLY A 28 -7.68 7.82 -35.95
N ALA A 29 -7.14 6.82 -36.65
CA ALA A 29 -7.07 6.83 -38.11
C ALA A 29 -8.27 6.04 -38.66
N ALA A 30 -9.31 6.78 -39.04
CA ALA A 30 -10.36 6.32 -39.92
C ALA A 30 -9.77 6.12 -41.33
N PHE A 31 -9.78 4.90 -41.84
CA PHE A 31 -9.62 4.66 -43.28
C PHE A 31 -10.99 4.72 -43.94
N GLY A 32 -11.33 5.91 -44.42
CA GLY A 32 -12.43 6.14 -45.33
C GLY A 32 -12.13 5.59 -46.72
N SER A 33 -13.18 5.02 -47.32
CA SER A 33 -13.25 4.65 -48.73
C SER A 33 -13.00 5.87 -49.62
N ALA A 34 -11.95 5.84 -50.42
CA ALA A 34 -11.73 6.79 -51.49
C ALA A 34 -12.33 6.24 -52.80
N SER A 35 -13.38 6.92 -53.25
CA SER A 35 -13.93 6.82 -54.59
C SER A 35 -13.07 7.70 -55.54
N LEU A 36 -12.46 7.06 -56.54
CA LEU A 36 -12.00 7.64 -57.82
C LEU A 36 -12.11 6.46 -58.81
N GLY A 37 -12.79 6.51 -59.94
CA GLY A 37 -13.03 7.63 -60.83
C GLY A 37 -12.25 7.40 -62.13
N GLY A 38 -12.92 6.80 -63.13
CA GLY A 38 -12.62 7.07 -64.56
C GLY A 38 -12.06 5.94 -65.43
N GLY A 39 -12.73 5.70 -66.57
CA GLY A 39 -12.16 5.13 -67.81
C GLY A 39 -12.60 3.70 -68.13
N SER A 40 -13.85 3.47 -68.58
CA SER A 40 -14.27 3.48 -70.00
C SER A 40 -13.42 2.59 -70.91
N TYR A 41 -13.95 1.44 -71.33
CA TYR A 41 -14.05 1.00 -72.75
C TYR A 41 -15.15 -0.07 -72.85
N GLY A 42 -16.28 0.32 -73.43
CA GLY A 42 -17.33 -0.60 -73.86
C GLY A 42 -16.99 -1.22 -75.21
N ALA A 43 -17.46 -2.44 -75.43
CA ALA A 43 -17.69 -2.98 -76.76
C ALA A 43 -18.87 -3.94 -76.70
N SER A 44 -20.04 -3.37 -76.90
CA SER A 44 -21.29 -4.05 -77.25
C SER A 44 -21.14 -4.71 -78.61
N TYR A 45 -21.56 -5.97 -78.74
CA TYR A 45 -22.03 -6.51 -80.00
C TYR A 45 -23.40 -7.16 -79.78
N ARG A 46 -24.44 -6.37 -80.02
CA ARG A 46 -25.75 -6.84 -80.50
C ARG A 46 -25.81 -6.54 -81.99
N SER A 47 -26.19 -7.53 -82.78
CA SER A 47 -26.76 -7.36 -84.13
C SER A 47 -27.67 -8.57 -84.34
N SER A 48 -28.99 -8.49 -84.15
CA SER A 48 -30.03 -7.95 -85.05
C SER A 48 -29.95 -8.46 -86.49
N SER A 49 -30.88 -9.35 -86.84
CA SER A 49 -31.66 -9.25 -88.09
C SER A 49 -32.80 -10.29 -88.08
N ALA A 50 -33.99 -9.82 -87.74
CA ALA A 50 -35.23 -10.39 -88.26
C ALA A 50 -35.42 -9.83 -89.67
N MET A 51 -35.66 -10.71 -90.65
CA MET A 51 -36.25 -10.34 -91.94
C MET A 51 -37.22 -11.44 -92.34
N ALA A 52 -38.49 -11.04 -92.46
CA ALA A 52 -39.57 -11.79 -93.05
C ALA A 52 -39.55 -11.57 -94.57
N LEU A 53 -39.65 -12.64 -95.36
CA LEU A 53 -40.18 -12.59 -96.72
C LEU A 53 -40.89 -13.91 -97.04
N GLY A 54 -42.16 -13.79 -97.44
CA GLY A 54 -42.98 -14.89 -97.94
C GLY A 54 -42.85 -15.10 -99.44
N GLY A 55 -43.51 -16.16 -99.91
CA GLY A 55 -43.57 -16.65 -101.30
C GLY A 55 -42.78 -17.96 -101.40
N GLY A 56 -43.32 -19.13 -101.70
CA GLY A 56 -44.38 -19.45 -102.66
C GLY A 56 -43.74 -20.19 -103.85
N PHE A 57 -44.19 -21.42 -104.13
CA PHE A 57 -43.73 -22.35 -105.21
C PHE A 57 -42.37 -23.01 -104.91
N GLY A 58 -42.12 -24.31 -105.07
CA GLY A 58 -42.79 -25.38 -105.80
C GLY A 58 -41.68 -26.16 -106.53
N GLY A 59 -41.32 -27.35 -106.04
CA GLY A 59 -40.46 -28.33 -106.72
C GLY A 59 -38.96 -28.07 -106.69
N ASP A 60 -38.21 -28.93 -105.98
CA ASP A 60 -37.16 -29.79 -106.56
C ASP A 60 -36.19 -30.25 -105.45
N SER A 61 -36.09 -31.57 -105.28
CA SER A 61 -35.46 -32.25 -104.15
C SER A 61 -34.06 -32.75 -104.52
N VAL A 62 -33.11 -31.86 -104.83
CA VAL A 62 -31.72 -32.23 -105.18
C VAL A 62 -30.65 -31.19 -104.73
N PHE A 63 -30.84 -30.47 -103.60
CA PHE A 63 -29.84 -29.45 -103.14
C PHE A 63 -29.44 -29.51 -101.65
N LEU A 64 -29.69 -30.63 -100.94
CA LEU A 64 -29.43 -30.75 -99.49
C LEU A 64 -28.11 -31.45 -99.10
N ALA A 65 -27.43 -32.17 -100.01
CA ALA A 65 -26.25 -32.98 -99.67
C ALA A 65 -24.90 -32.21 -99.62
N GLY A 66 -24.83 -30.99 -100.18
CA GLY A 66 -23.61 -30.17 -100.18
C GLY A 66 -23.40 -29.40 -98.87
N VAL A 67 -24.48 -28.89 -98.29
CA VAL A 67 -24.46 -28.09 -97.04
C VAL A 67 -24.09 -28.96 -95.84
N GLU A 68 -24.57 -30.21 -95.79
CA GLU A 68 -24.27 -31.15 -94.72
C GLU A 68 -22.76 -31.49 -94.66
N LYS A 69 -22.12 -31.67 -95.82
CA LYS A 69 -20.67 -31.95 -95.89
C LYS A 69 -19.81 -30.76 -95.46
N GLU A 70 -20.21 -29.54 -95.81
CA GLU A 70 -19.51 -28.32 -95.41
C GLU A 70 -19.66 -28.05 -93.90
N THR A 71 -20.83 -28.32 -93.33
CA THR A 71 -21.03 -28.25 -91.87
C THR A 71 -20.19 -29.29 -91.11
N MET A 72 -20.07 -30.51 -91.63
CA MET A 72 -19.19 -31.55 -91.04
C MET A 72 -17.70 -31.19 -91.15
N GLN A 73 -17.28 -30.55 -92.23
CA GLN A 73 -15.91 -30.04 -92.36
C GLN A 73 -15.65 -28.90 -91.37
N ASN A 74 -16.58 -27.97 -91.20
CA ASN A 74 -16.44 -26.89 -90.21
C ASN A 74 -16.32 -27.44 -88.77
N LEU A 75 -17.14 -28.44 -88.43
CA LEU A 75 -17.07 -29.11 -87.13
C LEU A 75 -15.75 -29.86 -86.95
N ASN A 76 -15.26 -30.55 -87.97
CA ASN A 76 -13.95 -31.21 -87.93
C ASN A 76 -12.80 -30.20 -87.83
N SER A 77 -12.87 -29.06 -88.51
CA SER A 77 -11.88 -27.98 -88.36
C SER A 77 -11.91 -27.37 -86.96
N ARG A 78 -13.09 -27.21 -86.36
CA ARG A 78 -13.21 -26.77 -84.95
C ARG A 78 -12.65 -27.82 -84.00
N LEU A 79 -12.94 -29.11 -84.21
CA LEU A 79 -12.39 -30.21 -83.41
C LEU A 79 -10.86 -30.26 -83.52
N ALA A 80 -10.30 -30.10 -84.71
CA ALA A 80 -8.86 -30.03 -84.91
C ALA A 80 -8.24 -28.86 -84.13
N ASN A 81 -8.84 -27.67 -84.20
CA ASN A 81 -8.40 -26.50 -83.41
C ASN A 81 -8.54 -26.74 -81.90
N TYR A 82 -9.59 -27.42 -81.44
CA TYR A 82 -9.73 -27.80 -80.03
C TYR A 82 -8.66 -28.80 -79.60
N LEU A 83 -8.35 -29.81 -80.41
CA LEU A 83 -7.31 -30.79 -80.13
C LEU A 83 -5.91 -30.15 -80.11
N GLU A 84 -5.64 -29.23 -81.04
CA GLU A 84 -4.40 -28.44 -81.04
C GLU A 84 -4.32 -27.54 -79.80
N LYS A 85 -5.43 -26.93 -79.40
CA LYS A 85 -5.48 -26.12 -78.18
C LYS A 85 -5.26 -26.96 -76.92
N VAL A 86 -5.85 -28.15 -76.84
CA VAL A 86 -5.63 -29.09 -75.72
C VAL A 86 -4.17 -29.49 -75.65
N ARG A 87 -3.53 -29.86 -76.76
CA ARG A 87 -2.08 -30.17 -76.77
C ARG A 87 -1.23 -28.99 -76.31
N SER A 88 -1.53 -27.77 -76.77
CA SER A 88 -0.80 -26.57 -76.34
C SER A 88 -0.96 -26.28 -74.84
N LEU A 89 -2.14 -26.60 -74.26
CA LEU A 89 -2.41 -26.44 -72.83
C LEU A 89 -1.75 -27.54 -72.00
N GLU A 90 -1.70 -28.78 -72.51
CA GLU A 90 -0.98 -29.89 -71.89
C GLU A 90 0.53 -29.61 -71.83
N GLU A 91 1.11 -29.08 -72.91
CA GLU A 91 2.53 -28.70 -72.96
C GLU A 91 2.83 -27.53 -72.00
N ALA A 92 1.98 -26.51 -71.97
CA ALA A 92 2.11 -25.39 -71.03
C ALA A 92 1.95 -25.84 -69.57
N ASN A 93 1.04 -26.77 -69.28
CA ASN A 93 0.89 -27.33 -67.93
C ASN A 93 2.12 -28.14 -67.53
N ALA A 94 2.67 -28.97 -68.42
CA ALA A 94 3.90 -29.72 -68.15
C ALA A 94 5.09 -28.79 -67.86
N GLU A 95 5.20 -27.67 -68.59
CA GLU A 95 6.23 -26.67 -68.35
C GLU A 95 6.05 -25.96 -66.99
N LEU A 96 4.81 -25.60 -66.63
CA LEU A 96 4.49 -24.99 -65.33
C LEU A 96 4.75 -25.95 -64.18
N GLU A 97 4.38 -27.22 -64.29
CA GLU A 97 4.71 -28.24 -63.30
C GLU A 97 6.22 -28.38 -63.12
N HIS A 98 6.99 -28.33 -64.20
CA HIS A 98 8.44 -28.42 -64.12
C HIS A 98 9.05 -27.20 -63.40
N LYS A 99 8.54 -26.00 -63.70
CA LYS A 99 8.94 -24.75 -63.02
C LYS A 99 8.58 -24.78 -61.53
N ILE A 100 7.40 -25.29 -61.18
CA ILE A 100 6.97 -25.44 -59.78
C ILE A 100 7.91 -26.40 -59.04
N ARG A 101 8.22 -27.58 -59.61
CA ARG A 101 9.16 -28.53 -59.01
C ARG A 101 10.54 -27.91 -58.80
N GLN A 102 11.08 -27.24 -59.81
CA GLN A 102 12.37 -26.58 -59.72
C GLN A 102 12.37 -25.45 -58.68
N TRP A 103 11.25 -24.75 -58.51
CA TRP A 103 11.09 -23.72 -57.48
C TRP A 103 11.08 -24.33 -56.08
N TYR A 104 10.38 -25.45 -55.87
CA TYR A 104 10.38 -26.18 -54.59
C TYR A 104 11.73 -26.85 -54.27
N GLU A 105 12.48 -27.31 -55.26
CA GLU A 105 13.83 -27.83 -55.03
C GLU A 105 14.82 -26.73 -54.59
N LYS A 106 14.65 -25.50 -55.12
CA LYS A 106 15.51 -24.35 -54.79
C LYS A 106 15.08 -23.62 -53.52
N ASN A 107 13.78 -23.55 -53.23
CA ASN A 107 13.22 -22.71 -52.17
C ASN A 107 12.40 -23.48 -51.14
N GLY A 108 12.26 -24.79 -51.30
CA GLY A 108 11.54 -25.64 -50.36
C GLY A 108 12.23 -25.72 -48.99
N PRO A 109 11.48 -26.08 -47.94
CA PRO A 109 12.00 -26.28 -46.60
C PRO A 109 12.92 -27.52 -46.57
N GLY A 110 14.19 -27.33 -46.92
CA GLY A 110 15.18 -28.40 -47.10
C GLY A 110 16.22 -28.11 -48.21
N ALA A 111 16.03 -27.04 -49.00
CA ALA A 111 16.99 -26.62 -50.01
C ALA A 111 18.32 -26.16 -49.36
N PRO A 112 19.49 -26.44 -49.97
CA PRO A 112 20.79 -26.08 -49.40
C PRO A 112 20.91 -24.55 -49.33
N GLY A 113 20.78 -23.99 -48.12
CA GLY A 113 20.86 -22.55 -47.87
C GLY A 113 19.66 -21.93 -47.14
N VAL A 114 18.56 -22.68 -46.92
CA VAL A 114 17.34 -22.18 -46.25
C VAL A 114 17.13 -22.76 -44.84
N THR A 115 18.05 -23.57 -44.32
CA THR A 115 18.13 -23.82 -42.87
C THR A 115 18.89 -22.66 -42.23
N ARG A 116 18.16 -21.60 -41.88
CA ARG A 116 18.72 -20.48 -41.11
C ARG A 116 18.99 -20.99 -39.69
N ASP A 117 20.24 -21.31 -39.37
CA ASP A 117 20.59 -21.88 -38.06
C ASP A 117 20.43 -20.83 -36.95
N TYR A 118 19.28 -20.83 -36.27
CA TYR A 118 18.99 -19.93 -35.14
C TYR A 118 19.64 -20.37 -33.81
N SER A 119 20.37 -21.48 -33.78
CA SER A 119 20.96 -22.06 -32.57
C SER A 119 21.83 -21.07 -31.78
N LYS A 120 22.58 -20.19 -32.47
CA LYS A 120 23.41 -19.15 -31.83
C LYS A 120 22.61 -18.14 -31.01
N TYR A 121 21.41 -17.79 -31.46
CA TYR A 121 20.53 -16.88 -30.72
C TYR A 121 19.89 -17.56 -29.51
N HIS A 122 19.67 -18.87 -29.55
CA HIS A 122 19.11 -19.60 -28.42
C HIS A 122 20.06 -19.58 -27.22
N GLN A 123 21.37 -19.78 -27.43
CA GLN A 123 22.38 -19.68 -26.38
C GLN A 123 22.39 -18.28 -25.73
N ILE A 124 22.38 -17.21 -26.53
CA ILE A 124 22.36 -15.84 -26.02
C ILE A 124 21.06 -15.55 -25.24
N ILE A 125 19.91 -16.03 -25.71
CA ILE A 125 18.63 -15.89 -25.02
C ILE A 125 18.65 -16.64 -23.68
N GLU A 126 19.24 -17.83 -23.64
CA GLU A 126 19.39 -18.62 -22.43
C GLU A 126 20.32 -17.94 -21.42
N ASP A 127 21.46 -17.42 -21.88
CA ASP A 127 22.39 -16.65 -21.04
C ASP A 127 21.72 -15.39 -20.46
N LEU A 128 20.97 -14.64 -21.27
CA LEU A 128 20.22 -13.47 -20.81
C LEU A 128 19.12 -13.85 -19.81
N ARG A 129 18.42 -14.96 -20.01
CA ARG A 129 17.44 -15.47 -19.05
C ARG A 129 18.10 -15.84 -17.72
N ASN A 130 19.24 -16.52 -17.77
CA ASN A 130 20.01 -16.87 -16.57
C ASN A 130 20.49 -15.62 -15.83
N GLN A 131 20.94 -14.58 -16.55
CA GLN A 131 21.31 -13.31 -15.94
C GLN A 131 20.12 -12.63 -15.24
N ILE A 132 18.94 -12.61 -15.87
CA ILE A 132 17.72 -12.06 -15.26
C ILE A 132 17.37 -12.81 -13.98
N VAL A 133 17.42 -14.14 -14.00
CA VAL A 133 17.15 -14.97 -12.82
C VAL A 133 18.15 -14.68 -11.71
N ASN A 134 19.44 -14.62 -12.01
CA ASN A 134 20.49 -14.32 -11.03
C ASN A 134 20.28 -12.94 -10.42
N VAL A 135 20.03 -11.90 -11.22
CA VAL A 135 19.76 -10.54 -10.72
C VAL A 135 18.47 -10.51 -9.88
N THR A 136 17.46 -11.30 -10.23
CA THR A 136 16.22 -11.39 -9.45
C THR A 136 16.47 -12.03 -8.09
N ILE A 137 17.27 -13.10 -8.03
CA ILE A 137 17.68 -13.75 -6.79
C ILE A 137 18.53 -12.80 -5.93
N ASP A 138 19.51 -12.12 -6.54
CA ASP A 138 20.35 -11.15 -5.84
C ASP A 138 19.52 -9.98 -5.30
N SER A 139 18.56 -9.49 -6.07
CA SER A 139 17.62 -8.46 -5.63
C SER A 139 16.80 -8.93 -4.43
N ALA A 140 16.29 -10.17 -4.44
CA ALA A 140 15.57 -10.74 -3.31
C ALA A 140 16.48 -10.90 -2.08
N ASN A 141 17.73 -11.34 -2.26
CA ASN A 141 18.72 -11.45 -1.19
C ASN A 141 19.03 -10.09 -0.55
N VAL A 142 19.17 -9.03 -1.34
CA VAL A 142 19.39 -7.67 -0.83
C VAL A 142 18.17 -7.18 -0.03
N VAL A 143 16.95 -7.44 -0.50
CA VAL A 143 15.72 -7.10 0.25
C VAL A 143 15.70 -7.81 1.60
N LEU A 144 16.02 -9.10 1.65
CA LEU A 144 16.10 -9.85 2.91
C LEU A 144 17.16 -9.30 3.86
N GLN A 145 18.32 -8.88 3.35
CA GLN A 145 19.37 -8.24 4.17
C GLN A 145 18.90 -6.89 4.72
N ILE A 146 18.18 -6.09 3.92
CA ILE A 146 17.58 -4.83 4.37
C ILE A 146 16.58 -5.07 5.49
N ASP A 147 15.69 -6.05 5.32
CA ASP A 147 14.68 -6.37 6.33
C ASP A 147 15.33 -6.91 7.61
N ASN A 148 16.36 -7.75 7.50
CA ASN A 148 17.13 -8.21 8.65
C ASN A 148 17.80 -7.05 9.40
N ALA A 149 18.47 -6.14 8.67
CA ALA A 149 19.11 -4.98 9.25
C ALA A 149 18.11 -4.02 9.92
N ARG A 150 16.91 -3.85 9.34
CA ARG A 150 15.81 -3.07 9.92
C ARG A 150 15.31 -3.69 11.22
N LEU A 151 15.03 -5.00 11.22
CA LEU A 151 14.59 -5.71 12.42
C LEU A 151 15.64 -5.64 13.54
N ALA A 152 16.93 -5.77 13.21
CA ALA A 152 18.01 -5.62 14.17
C ALA A 152 18.10 -4.18 14.72
N ALA A 153 17.94 -3.16 13.86
CA ALA A 153 17.93 -1.77 14.29
C ALA A 153 16.74 -1.46 15.23
N ASP A 154 15.55 -2.00 14.93
CA ASP A 154 14.37 -1.84 15.78
C ASP A 154 14.52 -2.56 17.13
N ASP A 155 15.11 -3.75 17.16
CA ASP A 155 15.43 -4.46 18.40
C ASP A 155 16.41 -3.65 19.28
N PHE A 156 17.47 -3.09 18.68
CA PHE A 156 18.39 -2.21 19.41
C PHE A 156 17.72 -0.92 19.88
N ARG A 157 16.83 -0.32 19.08
CA ARG A 157 16.08 0.86 19.47
C ARG A 157 15.20 0.57 20.68
N GLN A 158 14.45 -0.53 20.67
CA GLN A 158 13.60 -0.93 21.79
C GLN A 158 14.43 -1.21 23.06
N LYS A 159 15.57 -1.92 22.92
CA LYS A 159 16.49 -2.15 24.05
C LYS A 159 17.04 -0.85 24.62
N PHE A 160 17.40 0.10 23.76
CA PHE A 160 17.87 1.41 24.20
C PHE A 160 16.79 2.21 24.93
N GLU A 161 15.56 2.23 24.41
CA GLU A 161 14.42 2.90 25.06
C GLU A 161 14.12 2.29 26.43
N ASN A 162 14.14 0.97 26.55
CA ASN A 162 13.95 0.26 27.82
C ASN A 162 15.08 0.58 28.83
N GLU A 163 16.34 0.54 28.40
CA GLU A 163 17.49 0.86 29.26
C GLU A 163 17.47 2.33 29.70
N LEU A 164 17.11 3.26 28.80
CA LEU A 164 16.96 4.67 29.11
C LEU A 164 15.88 4.89 30.18
N PHE A 165 14.74 4.21 30.05
CA PHE A 165 13.67 4.26 31.05
C PHE A 165 14.14 3.74 32.42
N LEU A 166 14.82 2.58 32.45
CA LEU A 166 15.37 2.03 33.69
C LEU A 166 16.40 2.98 34.32
N ARG A 167 17.29 3.56 33.51
CA ARG A 167 18.27 4.55 33.97
C ARG A 167 17.59 5.77 34.60
N GLN A 168 16.55 6.31 33.96
CA GLN A 168 15.79 7.44 34.49
C GLN A 168 15.09 7.10 35.81
N SER A 169 14.54 5.88 35.93
CA SER A 169 13.94 5.41 37.19
C SER A 169 14.99 5.37 38.31
N VAL A 170 16.15 4.75 38.06
CA VAL A 170 17.24 4.66 39.05
C VAL A 170 17.80 6.04 39.39
N GLU A 171 17.90 6.95 38.43
CA GLU A 171 18.31 8.34 38.68
C GLU A 171 17.28 9.08 39.55
N GLY A 172 15.98 8.82 39.34
CA GLY A 172 14.91 9.27 40.23
C GLY A 172 15.09 8.76 41.66
N ASP A 173 15.35 7.47 41.83
CA ASP A 173 15.57 6.85 43.14
C ASP A 173 16.82 7.42 43.84
N ILE A 174 17.92 7.62 43.11
CA ILE A 174 19.15 8.24 43.64
C ILE A 174 18.87 9.67 44.12
N ASN A 175 18.13 10.45 43.34
CA ASN A 175 17.75 11.81 43.74
C ASN A 175 16.83 11.82 44.97
N GLY A 176 15.92 10.84 45.08
CA GLY A 176 15.10 10.62 46.27
C GLY A 176 15.95 10.28 47.50
N LEU A 177 16.88 9.33 47.38
CA LEU A 177 17.79 8.94 48.45
C LEU A 177 18.70 10.09 48.90
N ARG A 178 19.16 10.94 47.97
CA ARG A 178 19.90 12.16 48.31
C ARG A 178 19.09 13.11 49.17
N ARG A 179 17.81 13.34 48.83
CA ARG A 179 16.91 14.15 49.67
C ARG A 179 16.74 13.57 51.07
N VAL A 180 16.51 12.25 51.18
CA VAL A 180 16.40 11.57 52.47
C VAL A 180 17.70 11.72 53.28
N LEU A 181 18.87 11.63 52.64
CA LEU A 181 20.15 11.87 53.30
C LEU A 181 20.28 13.30 53.82
N ASP A 182 19.88 14.29 53.02
CA ASP A 182 19.89 15.71 53.42
C ASP A 182 18.96 15.94 54.62
N ASP A 183 17.74 15.40 54.58
CA ASP A 183 16.77 15.46 55.68
C ASP A 183 17.31 14.80 56.97
N LEU A 184 17.92 13.63 56.86
CA LEU A 184 18.56 12.95 57.99
C LEU A 184 19.75 13.75 58.54
N THR A 185 20.50 14.43 57.67
CA THR A 185 21.63 15.27 58.08
C THR A 185 21.15 16.50 58.85
N MET A 186 20.07 17.15 58.38
CA MET A 186 19.41 18.24 59.11
C MET A 186 18.89 17.78 60.48
N ASN A 187 18.17 16.65 60.52
CA ASN A 187 17.68 16.09 61.78
C ASN A 187 18.82 15.74 62.74
N ARG A 188 19.96 15.26 62.23
CA ARG A 188 21.15 14.99 63.05
C ARG A 188 21.69 16.28 63.64
N SER A 189 21.84 17.34 62.84
CA SER A 189 22.32 18.64 63.35
C SER A 189 21.37 19.26 64.37
N ASP A 190 20.05 19.09 64.20
CA ASP A 190 19.05 19.58 65.15
C ASP A 190 19.16 18.83 66.50
N LEU A 191 19.34 17.51 66.46
CA LEU A 191 19.55 16.70 67.67
C LEU A 191 20.90 16.98 68.33
N GLU A 192 21.97 17.22 67.55
CA GLU A 192 23.28 17.65 68.07
C GLU A 192 23.16 19.00 68.78
N ALA A 193 22.44 19.97 68.20
CA ALA A 193 22.19 21.27 68.83
C ALA A 193 21.37 21.16 70.13
N GLN A 194 20.35 20.29 70.16
CA GLN A 194 19.59 20.02 71.37
C GLN A 194 20.46 19.38 72.45
N LEU A 195 21.31 18.40 72.09
CA LEU A 195 22.25 17.79 73.02
C LEU A 195 23.21 18.83 73.61
N GLU A 196 23.80 19.69 72.78
CA GLU A 196 24.69 20.76 73.26
C GLU A 196 23.97 21.74 74.19
N SER A 197 22.74 22.12 73.86
CA SER A 197 21.93 22.97 74.74
C SER A 197 21.66 22.32 76.10
N LEU A 198 21.36 21.01 76.13
CA LEU A 198 21.13 20.28 77.40
C LEU A 198 22.44 20.07 78.19
N THR A 199 23.57 19.88 77.53
CA THR A 199 24.88 19.77 78.21
C THR A 199 25.31 21.10 78.81
N GLU A 200 25.09 22.21 78.11
CA GLU A 200 25.27 23.57 78.62
C GLU A 200 24.37 23.83 79.84
N GLU A 201 23.08 23.46 79.78
CA GLU A 201 22.16 23.61 80.90
C GLU A 201 22.60 22.79 82.13
N LEU A 202 23.03 21.54 81.92
CA LEU A 202 23.59 20.71 82.99
C LEU A 202 24.87 21.30 83.59
N ALA A 203 25.76 21.84 82.75
CA ALA A 203 26.99 22.49 83.22
C ALA A 203 26.66 23.75 84.04
N TYR A 204 25.70 24.55 83.58
CA TYR A 204 25.20 25.72 84.29
C TYR A 204 24.61 25.36 85.66
N LEU A 205 23.73 24.35 85.72
CA LEU A 205 23.15 23.86 86.98
C LEU A 205 24.21 23.34 87.97
N LYS A 206 25.20 22.59 87.49
CA LYS A 206 26.31 22.11 88.33
C LYS A 206 27.14 23.27 88.88
N LYS A 207 27.47 24.25 88.04
CA LYS A 207 28.23 25.43 88.47
C LYS A 207 27.45 26.24 89.50
N ASN A 208 26.15 26.47 89.28
CA ASN A 208 25.30 27.18 90.23
C ASN A 208 25.24 26.43 91.58
N HIS A 209 25.08 25.10 91.55
CA HIS A 209 25.10 24.29 92.77
C HIS A 209 26.45 24.35 93.51
N GLU A 210 27.57 24.31 92.77
CA GLU A 210 28.91 24.45 93.36
C GLU A 210 29.12 25.83 93.99
N GLU A 211 28.65 26.89 93.33
CA GLU A 211 28.66 28.25 93.87
C GLU A 211 27.79 28.37 95.14
N GLU A 212 26.58 27.81 95.15
CA GLU A 212 25.71 27.75 96.33
C GLU A 212 26.34 26.97 97.49
N ILE A 213 26.96 25.81 97.22
CA ILE A 213 27.68 25.03 98.23
C ILE A 213 28.90 25.80 98.77
N ASN A 214 29.64 26.51 97.92
CA ASN A 214 30.77 27.35 98.32
C ASN A 214 30.30 28.55 99.16
N LEU A 215 29.17 29.16 98.82
CA LEU A 215 28.52 30.19 99.64
C LEU A 215 28.10 29.63 101.00
N LEU A 216 27.49 28.44 101.05
CA LEU A 216 27.11 27.80 102.31
C LEU A 216 28.34 27.38 103.14
N ARG A 217 29.41 26.89 102.53
CA ARG A 217 30.68 26.56 103.23
C ARG A 217 31.42 27.78 103.74
N SER A 218 31.45 28.86 102.96
CA SER A 218 32.00 30.15 103.43
C SER A 218 31.13 30.76 104.53
N SER A 219 29.82 30.55 104.48
CA SER A 219 28.89 30.88 105.57
C SER A 219 29.03 29.95 106.79
N SER A 220 29.54 28.73 106.66
CA SER A 220 29.69 27.77 107.77
C SER A 220 31.04 27.81 108.47
N THR A 221 31.95 28.71 108.07
CA THR A 221 33.30 28.85 108.68
C THR A 221 33.55 30.28 109.16
N GLY A 222 32.54 30.88 109.79
CA GLY A 222 32.64 32.13 110.50
C GLY A 222 31.92 32.01 111.84
N ASP A 223 32.70 31.97 112.92
CA ASP A 223 32.24 32.43 114.23
C ASP A 223 31.79 33.88 114.05
N VAL A 224 30.48 34.11 114.11
CA VAL A 224 29.88 35.44 114.02
C VAL A 224 30.04 36.10 115.40
N THR A 225 31.23 36.62 115.65
CA THR A 225 31.41 37.66 116.67
C THR A 225 30.68 38.91 116.18
N VAL A 226 29.52 39.16 116.80
CA VAL A 226 28.74 40.40 116.64
C VAL A 226 29.45 41.50 117.42
N GLU A 227 30.40 42.19 116.80
CA GLU A 227 30.78 43.53 117.24
C GLU A 227 29.86 44.56 116.59
N MET A 228 29.03 45.14 117.44
CA MET A 228 28.17 46.29 117.17
C MET A 228 29.02 47.50 116.81
N ASN A 229 29.43 47.62 115.55
CA ASN A 229 29.85 48.90 114.99
C ASN A 229 28.60 49.60 114.45
N ALA A 230 28.14 50.61 115.20
CA ALA A 230 27.16 51.58 114.77
C ALA A 230 27.74 52.39 113.59
N ALA A 231 27.68 51.81 112.39
CA ALA A 231 27.82 52.55 111.15
C ALA A 231 26.58 53.44 110.97
N PRO A 232 26.75 54.68 110.49
CA PRO A 232 25.78 55.74 110.60
C PRO A 232 24.48 55.35 109.89
N GLY A 233 23.33 55.70 110.49
CA GLY A 233 22.00 55.30 110.08
C GLY A 233 21.87 55.16 108.57
N ILE A 234 21.69 53.91 108.11
CA ILE A 234 21.41 53.61 106.72
C ILE A 234 20.17 54.41 106.37
N ASP A 235 20.34 55.35 105.45
CA ASP A 235 19.27 56.19 104.95
C ASP A 235 18.25 55.26 104.27
N LEU A 236 17.24 54.86 105.03
CA LEU A 236 16.17 53.96 104.61
C LEU A 236 15.51 54.47 103.33
N THR A 237 15.50 55.78 103.16
CA THR A 237 15.06 56.48 101.95
C THR A 237 15.90 56.10 100.73
N LYS A 238 17.22 56.02 100.88
CA LYS A 238 18.14 55.61 99.80
C LYS A 238 17.97 54.14 99.43
N LEU A 239 17.86 53.24 100.41
CA LEU A 239 17.62 51.81 100.15
C LEU A 239 16.25 51.56 99.49
N LEU A 240 15.21 52.25 99.96
CA LEU A 240 13.87 52.16 99.37
C LEU A 240 13.87 52.69 97.93
N ASN A 241 14.60 53.78 97.67
CA ASN A 241 14.79 54.32 96.32
C ASN A 241 15.61 53.38 95.43
N ASP A 242 16.66 52.74 95.94
CA ASP A 242 17.46 51.75 95.19
C ASP A 242 16.62 50.51 94.86
N MET A 243 15.81 50.00 95.80
CA MET A 243 14.86 48.91 95.49
C MET A 243 13.83 49.34 94.45
N ARG A 244 13.31 50.58 94.55
CA ARG A 244 12.36 51.11 93.58
C ARG A 244 12.99 51.22 92.19
N ALA A 245 14.22 51.70 92.10
CA ALA A 245 15.00 51.76 90.86
C ALA A 245 15.24 50.37 90.28
N GLN A 246 15.60 49.37 91.10
CA GLN A 246 15.76 47.98 90.63
C GLN A 246 14.44 47.37 90.12
N TYR A 247 13.31 47.66 90.77
CA TYR A 247 12.00 47.22 90.28
C TYR A 247 11.59 47.93 89.00
N GLU A 248 11.91 49.21 88.86
CA GLU A 248 11.63 49.99 87.67
C GLU A 248 12.50 49.52 86.48
N ASP A 249 13.78 49.23 86.72
CA ASP A 249 14.68 48.61 85.75
C ASP A 249 14.21 47.21 85.33
N LEU A 250 13.78 46.37 86.28
CA LEU A 250 13.27 45.02 85.97
C LEU A 250 11.93 45.09 85.21
N ALA A 251 11.05 46.01 85.58
CA ALA A 251 9.79 46.23 84.86
C ALA A 251 10.03 46.75 83.45
N GLU A 252 11.03 47.63 83.27
CA GLU A 252 11.41 48.15 81.96
C GLU A 252 12.10 47.10 81.09
N GLN A 253 12.96 46.24 81.67
CA GLN A 253 13.53 45.08 80.99
C GLN A 253 12.44 44.09 80.55
N ASN A 254 11.53 43.73 81.44
CA ASN A 254 10.42 42.81 81.13
C ASN A 254 9.53 43.37 80.01
N ARG A 255 9.23 44.68 80.05
CA ARG A 255 8.51 45.37 78.97
C ARG A 255 9.26 45.28 77.64
N ARG A 256 10.57 45.56 77.63
CA ARG A 256 11.40 45.51 76.42
C ARG A 256 11.47 44.09 75.85
N GLU A 257 11.69 43.09 76.70
CA GLU A 257 11.72 41.68 76.30
C GLU A 257 10.37 41.22 75.72
N ALA A 258 9.25 41.62 76.32
CA ALA A 258 7.91 41.34 75.81
C ALA A 258 7.67 42.01 74.45
N GLU A 259 8.07 43.27 74.28
CA GLU A 259 8.00 43.99 73.00
C GLU A 259 8.88 43.31 71.94
N GLU A 260 10.10 42.90 72.27
CA GLU A 260 11.00 42.19 71.36
C GLU A 260 10.47 40.82 70.95
N GLN A 261 9.93 40.04 71.89
CA GLN A 261 9.29 38.76 71.60
C GLN A 261 8.07 38.94 70.70
N PHE A 262 7.23 39.95 70.98
CA PHE A 262 6.09 40.27 70.14
C PHE A 262 6.54 40.68 68.73
N HIS A 263 7.55 41.54 68.60
CA HIS A 263 8.12 41.91 67.31
C HIS A 263 8.73 40.73 66.56
N LYS A 264 9.40 39.80 67.26
CA LYS A 264 9.95 38.58 66.67
C LYS A 264 8.84 37.67 66.14
N MET A 265 7.77 37.48 66.91
CA MET A 265 6.60 36.69 66.48
C MET A 265 5.88 37.34 65.29
N VAL A 266 5.70 38.66 65.31
CA VAL A 266 5.10 39.41 64.18
C VAL A 266 5.96 39.33 62.93
N ARG A 267 7.30 39.39 63.06
CA ARG A 267 8.21 39.26 61.93
C ARG A 267 8.15 37.85 61.32
N ARG A 268 8.25 36.83 62.18
CA ARG A 268 8.16 35.42 61.77
C ARG A 268 6.84 35.10 61.07
N THR A 269 5.71 35.50 61.65
CA THR A 269 4.39 35.29 61.03
C THR A 269 4.25 36.04 59.69
N LYS A 270 4.82 37.24 59.55
CA LYS A 270 4.86 37.95 58.26
C LYS A 270 5.70 37.22 57.22
N GLU A 271 6.85 36.69 57.60
CA GLU A 271 7.73 35.89 56.72
C GLU A 271 7.03 34.61 56.27
N GLU A 272 6.39 33.88 57.19
CA GLU A 272 5.60 32.68 56.89
C GLU A 272 4.44 33.00 55.94
N ILE A 273 3.69 34.09 56.18
CA ILE A 273 2.64 34.56 55.27
C ILE A 273 3.19 34.95 53.90
N HIS A 274 4.38 35.55 53.84
CA HIS A 274 5.01 35.93 52.58
C HIS A 274 5.46 34.70 51.78
N SER A 275 6.07 33.71 52.43
CA SER A 275 6.44 32.43 51.81
C SER A 275 5.20 31.73 51.25
N ALA A 276 4.16 31.55 52.05
CA ALA A 276 2.93 30.90 51.63
C ALA A 276 2.24 31.65 50.47
N LYS A 277 2.30 32.99 50.43
CA LYS A 277 1.82 33.77 49.29
C LYS A 277 2.64 33.51 48.02
N ASN A 278 3.95 33.45 48.13
CA ASN A 278 4.83 33.18 46.98
C ASN A 278 4.56 31.78 46.43
N GLU A 279 4.50 30.76 47.28
CA GLU A 279 4.13 29.39 46.93
C GLU A 279 2.75 29.33 46.23
N LEU A 280 1.75 30.04 46.77
CA LEU A 280 0.44 30.13 46.14
C LEU A 280 0.51 30.77 44.75
N THR A 281 1.32 31.81 44.55
CA THR A 281 1.49 32.43 43.23
C THR A 281 2.22 31.54 42.23
N GLU A 282 3.20 30.76 42.69
CA GLU A 282 3.90 29.78 41.86
C GLU A 282 2.98 28.64 41.46
N LEU A 283 2.21 28.08 42.40
CA LEU A 283 1.21 27.06 42.11
C LEU A 283 0.16 27.56 41.10
N ARG A 284 -0.28 28.81 41.22
CA ARG A 284 -1.19 29.42 40.24
C ARG A 284 -0.56 29.54 38.85
N ARG A 285 0.71 29.94 38.76
CA ARG A 285 1.44 29.97 37.48
C ARG A 285 1.59 28.58 36.87
N ASN A 286 1.87 27.57 37.70
CA ASN A 286 1.99 26.18 37.26
C ASN A 286 0.65 25.66 36.73
N ILE A 287 -0.46 25.93 37.44
CA ILE A 287 -1.80 25.57 36.96
C ILE A 287 -2.08 26.21 35.60
N GLN A 288 -1.80 27.51 35.44
CA GLN A 288 -2.00 28.20 34.16
C GLN A 288 -1.12 27.62 33.03
N SER A 289 0.13 27.29 33.33
CA SER A 289 1.03 26.64 32.35
C SER A 289 0.47 25.28 31.91
N LEU A 290 0.04 24.45 32.87
CA LEU A 290 -0.55 23.13 32.61
C LEU A 290 -1.88 23.25 31.84
N GLU A 291 -2.70 24.25 32.13
CA GLU A 291 -3.93 24.53 31.38
C GLU A 291 -3.62 24.90 29.91
N ILE A 292 -2.61 25.73 29.67
CA ILE A 292 -2.18 26.09 28.30
C ILE A 292 -1.63 24.86 27.58
N GLU A 293 -0.82 24.05 28.24
CA GLU A 293 -0.32 22.78 27.69
C GLU A 293 -1.48 21.85 27.34
N LEU A 294 -2.45 21.69 28.24
CA LEU A 294 -3.65 20.88 27.99
C LEU A 294 -4.43 21.38 26.77
N GLN A 295 -4.67 22.69 26.66
CA GLN A 295 -5.35 23.28 25.50
C GLN A 295 -4.55 23.06 24.20
N SER A 296 -3.22 23.18 24.26
CA SER A 296 -2.35 22.92 23.11
C SER A 296 -2.41 21.46 22.65
N LEU A 297 -2.45 20.51 23.60
CA LEU A 297 -2.57 19.08 23.32
C LEU A 297 -3.94 18.73 22.75
N LEU A 298 -5.01 19.35 23.26
CA LEU A 298 -6.36 19.19 22.71
C LEU A 298 -6.44 19.73 21.27
N ALA A 299 -5.85 20.90 20.99
CA ALA A 299 -5.78 21.44 19.63
C ALA A 299 -4.98 20.53 18.70
N LYS A 300 -3.85 19.99 19.16
CA LYS A 300 -3.04 19.02 18.40
C LYS A 300 -3.83 17.74 18.11
N LYS A 301 -4.55 17.20 19.10
CA LYS A 301 -5.41 16.04 18.94
C LYS A 301 -6.49 16.29 17.87
N ALA A 302 -7.21 17.41 17.98
CA ALA A 302 -8.26 17.76 17.01
C ALA A 302 -7.70 17.92 15.58
N SER A 303 -6.51 18.52 15.45
CA SER A 303 -5.83 18.63 14.15
C SER A 303 -5.48 17.26 13.57
N LEU A 304 -4.94 16.34 14.39
CA LEU A 304 -4.58 14.99 13.95
C LEU A 304 -5.82 14.17 13.57
N GLU A 305 -6.88 14.22 14.38
CA GLU A 305 -8.17 13.59 14.06
C GLU A 305 -8.77 14.14 12.77
N GLY A 306 -8.66 15.46 12.52
CA GLY A 306 -9.08 16.08 11.27
C GLY A 306 -8.29 15.57 10.06
N THR A 307 -6.96 15.49 10.16
CA THR A 307 -6.13 14.93 9.07
C THR A 307 -6.39 13.45 8.83
N LEU A 308 -6.66 12.68 9.88
CA LEU A 308 -7.03 11.27 9.76
C LEU A 308 -8.35 11.13 9.00
N ALA A 309 -9.40 11.86 9.41
CA ALA A 309 -10.70 11.84 8.73
C ALA A 309 -10.61 12.29 7.26
N GLU A 310 -9.80 13.32 6.95
CA GLU A 310 -9.57 13.77 5.58
C GLU A 310 -8.87 12.69 4.74
N THR A 311 -7.82 12.08 5.26
CA THR A 311 -7.10 11.00 4.56
C THR A 311 -7.98 9.77 4.34
N GLU A 312 -8.71 9.33 5.36
CA GLU A 312 -9.69 8.24 5.24
C GLU A 312 -10.76 8.55 4.19
N GLY A 313 -11.30 9.77 4.19
CA GLY A 313 -12.26 10.23 3.18
C GLY A 313 -11.68 10.20 1.76
N ASN A 314 -10.44 10.66 1.59
CA ASN A 314 -9.74 10.64 0.30
C ASN A 314 -9.51 9.21 -0.20
N TYR A 315 -9.06 8.29 0.66
CA TYR A 315 -8.88 6.89 0.29
C TYR A 315 -10.20 6.19 -0.02
N SER A 316 -11.26 6.49 0.75
CA SER A 316 -12.61 5.98 0.47
C SER A 316 -13.11 6.43 -0.90
N HIS A 317 -12.89 7.70 -1.25
CA HIS A 317 -13.25 8.23 -2.57
C HIS A 317 -12.45 7.57 -3.70
N GLN A 318 -11.13 7.41 -3.54
CA GLN A 318 -10.28 6.72 -4.52
C GLN A 318 -10.70 5.27 -4.70
N LEU A 319 -11.02 4.57 -3.61
CA LEU A 319 -11.51 3.19 -3.66
C LEU A 319 -12.85 3.09 -4.41
N ALA A 320 -13.77 4.02 -4.13
CA ALA A 320 -15.05 4.09 -4.85
C ALA A 320 -14.84 4.36 -6.36
N GLN A 321 -13.89 5.23 -6.72
CA GLN A 321 -13.56 5.50 -8.12
C GLN A 321 -12.97 4.27 -8.81
N LEU A 322 -12.05 3.56 -8.16
CA LEU A 322 -11.50 2.30 -8.69
C LEU A 322 -12.58 1.24 -8.83
N GLN A 323 -13.49 1.13 -7.87
CA GLN A 323 -14.62 0.20 -7.94
C GLN A 323 -15.52 0.50 -9.14
N LEU A 324 -15.81 1.77 -9.43
CA LEU A 324 -16.56 2.17 -10.62
C LEU A 324 -15.85 1.78 -11.93
N GLN A 325 -14.52 1.94 -11.99
CA GLN A 325 -13.74 1.53 -13.15
C GLN A 325 -13.77 0.00 -13.34
N VAL A 326 -13.62 -0.76 -12.26
CA VAL A 326 -13.73 -2.22 -12.27
C VAL A 326 -15.10 -2.64 -12.79
N SER A 327 -16.18 -2.10 -12.22
CA SER A 327 -17.54 -2.43 -12.66
C SER A 327 -17.81 -2.07 -14.13
N SER A 328 -17.26 -0.94 -14.62
CA SER A 328 -17.38 -0.57 -16.03
C SER A 328 -16.65 -1.56 -16.96
N ILE A 329 -15.46 -2.02 -16.58
CA ILE A 329 -14.70 -3.01 -17.36
C ILE A 329 -15.39 -4.38 -17.31
N GLU A 330 -15.91 -4.77 -16.14
CA GLU A 330 -16.69 -6.01 -15.99
C GLU A 330 -17.94 -6.00 -16.89
N GLU A 331 -18.65 -4.87 -16.96
CA GLU A 331 -19.81 -4.70 -17.83
C GLU A 331 -19.42 -4.81 -19.31
N GLN A 332 -18.35 -4.15 -19.74
CA GLN A 332 -17.83 -4.27 -21.11
C GLN A 332 -17.44 -5.71 -21.47
N LEU A 333 -16.78 -6.40 -20.53
CA LEU A 333 -16.38 -7.79 -20.70
C LEU A 333 -17.62 -8.70 -20.83
N GLN A 334 -18.64 -8.47 -20.01
CA GLN A 334 -19.91 -9.20 -20.08
C GLN A 334 -20.64 -8.94 -21.41
N GLN A 335 -20.62 -7.69 -21.89
CA GLN A 335 -21.20 -7.32 -23.18
C GLN A 335 -20.52 -8.08 -24.33
N ILE A 336 -19.18 -8.04 -24.41
CA ILE A 336 -18.41 -8.74 -25.45
C ILE A 336 -18.65 -10.26 -25.40
N ARG A 337 -18.73 -10.86 -24.21
CA ARG A 337 -19.07 -12.27 -24.05
C ARG A 337 -20.45 -12.58 -24.63
N SER A 338 -21.46 -11.78 -24.30
CA SER A 338 -22.82 -11.98 -24.82
C SER A 338 -22.90 -11.83 -26.34
N GLU A 339 -22.17 -10.87 -26.91
CA GLU A 339 -22.10 -10.66 -28.35
C GLU A 339 -21.40 -11.83 -29.05
N THR A 340 -20.31 -12.33 -28.46
CA THR A 340 -19.58 -13.50 -28.97
C THR A 340 -20.46 -14.76 -28.93
N GLU A 341 -21.22 -14.96 -27.86
CA GLU A 341 -22.17 -16.08 -27.74
C GLU A 341 -23.29 -15.97 -28.78
N CYS A 342 -23.82 -14.77 -29.00
CA CYS A 342 -24.84 -14.51 -30.02
C CYS A 342 -24.30 -14.81 -31.42
N GLN A 343 -23.13 -14.26 -31.78
CA GLN A 343 -22.47 -14.54 -33.06
C GLN A 343 -22.20 -16.04 -33.24
N ASN A 344 -21.72 -16.74 -32.21
CA ASN A 344 -21.49 -18.19 -32.27
C ASN A 344 -22.80 -18.96 -32.57
N SER A 345 -23.92 -18.56 -31.96
CA SER A 345 -25.23 -19.15 -32.27
C SER A 345 -25.64 -18.92 -33.73
N GLU A 346 -25.46 -17.70 -34.25
CA GLU A 346 -25.73 -17.37 -35.65
C GLU A 346 -24.84 -18.17 -36.60
N TYR A 347 -23.54 -18.30 -36.30
CA TYR A 347 -22.61 -19.12 -37.07
C TYR A 347 -23.02 -20.60 -37.08
N GLN A 348 -23.47 -21.15 -35.96
CA GLN A 348 -23.97 -22.53 -35.88
C GLN A 348 -25.22 -22.74 -36.75
N GLN A 349 -26.15 -21.77 -36.74
CA GLN A 349 -27.33 -21.81 -37.60
C GLN A 349 -26.95 -21.76 -39.08
N LEU A 350 -26.05 -20.84 -39.47
CA LEU A 350 -25.58 -20.73 -40.84
C LEU A 350 -24.85 -21.99 -41.30
N LEU A 351 -24.03 -22.58 -40.44
CA LEU A 351 -23.37 -23.86 -40.70
C LEU A 351 -24.40 -24.97 -40.94
N GLY A 352 -25.48 -25.03 -40.13
CA GLY A 352 -26.58 -25.97 -40.32
C GLY A 352 -27.32 -25.80 -41.65
N ILE A 353 -27.54 -24.56 -42.09
CA ILE A 353 -28.13 -24.28 -43.41
C ILE A 353 -27.17 -24.70 -44.52
N LYS A 354 -25.88 -24.37 -44.39
CA LYS A 354 -24.83 -24.72 -45.36
C LYS A 354 -24.71 -26.24 -45.53
N THR A 355 -24.68 -27.00 -44.45
CA THR A 355 -24.64 -28.48 -44.53
C THR A 355 -25.89 -29.05 -45.18
N ARG A 356 -27.08 -28.48 -44.90
CA ARG A 356 -28.32 -28.86 -45.59
C ARG A 356 -28.27 -28.57 -47.10
N LEU A 357 -27.82 -27.39 -47.50
CA LEU A 357 -27.67 -27.04 -48.92
C LEU A 357 -26.64 -27.91 -49.63
N GLU A 358 -25.55 -28.29 -48.96
CA GLU A 358 -24.57 -29.24 -49.50
C GLU A 358 -25.19 -30.61 -49.75
N MET A 359 -26.05 -31.10 -48.84
CA MET A 359 -26.81 -32.33 -49.08
C MET A 359 -27.75 -32.21 -50.27
N GLU A 360 -28.46 -31.08 -50.42
CA GLU A 360 -29.35 -30.84 -51.56
C GLU A 360 -28.57 -30.76 -52.89
N ILE A 361 -27.41 -30.12 -52.93
CA ILE A 361 -26.55 -30.08 -54.12
C ILE A 361 -26.06 -31.49 -54.48
N GLU A 362 -25.67 -32.29 -53.49
CA GLU A 362 -25.24 -33.67 -53.70
C GLU A 362 -26.38 -34.53 -54.28
N THR A 363 -27.62 -34.38 -53.80
CA THR A 363 -28.77 -35.07 -54.40
C THR A 363 -29.06 -34.58 -55.81
N TYR A 364 -28.98 -33.26 -56.08
CA TYR A 364 -29.13 -32.73 -57.43
C TYR A 364 -28.04 -33.25 -58.39
N ARG A 365 -26.79 -33.35 -57.94
CA ARG A 365 -25.69 -33.94 -58.72
C ARG A 365 -25.98 -35.40 -59.07
N ARG A 366 -26.43 -36.22 -58.10
CA ARG A 366 -26.83 -37.61 -58.35
C ARG A 366 -27.95 -37.74 -59.38
N LEU A 367 -28.95 -36.85 -59.34
CA LEU A 367 -30.04 -36.84 -60.31
C LEU A 367 -29.56 -36.41 -61.71
N LEU A 368 -28.64 -35.45 -61.79
CA LEU A 368 -28.06 -34.95 -63.04
C LEU A 368 -27.05 -35.90 -63.68
N ASP A 369 -26.26 -36.61 -62.88
CA ASP A 369 -25.34 -37.67 -63.32
C ASP A 369 -26.09 -38.91 -63.84
N GLY A 370 -27.41 -38.91 -63.69
CA GLY A 370 -28.32 -39.93 -64.18
C GLY A 370 -28.28 -41.18 -63.31
N GLU A 371 -29.45 -41.58 -62.82
CA GLU A 371 -29.75 -42.99 -62.58
C GLU A 371 -29.73 -43.78 -63.91
N SER A 372 -28.54 -43.86 -64.52
CA SER A 372 -28.22 -44.68 -65.68
C SER A 372 -26.76 -45.12 -65.58
N LYS A 373 -26.39 -45.63 -64.40
CA LYS A 373 -25.55 -46.82 -64.25
C LYS A 373 -25.60 -47.30 -62.80
N ILE A 374 -26.24 -48.46 -62.63
CA ILE A 374 -26.09 -49.42 -61.52
C ILE A 374 -27.05 -49.19 -60.34
N LEU A 375 -28.32 -49.51 -60.57
CA LEU A 375 -29.23 -50.12 -59.59
C LEU A 375 -28.75 -51.53 -59.13
N PHE A 376 -27.45 -51.69 -58.81
CA PHE A 376 -26.89 -53.02 -58.51
C PHE A 376 -25.87 -53.08 -57.37
N ASN A 377 -25.79 -52.06 -56.51
CA ASN A 377 -25.12 -52.20 -55.20
C ASN A 377 -25.92 -51.61 -54.03
N ASN A 378 -27.25 -51.49 -54.21
CA ASN A 378 -28.18 -50.93 -53.22
C ASN A 378 -28.65 -51.98 -52.18
N ILE A 379 -27.74 -52.83 -51.70
CA ILE A 379 -27.97 -53.68 -50.51
C ILE A 379 -26.71 -53.70 -49.63
N PHE A 380 -26.14 -52.54 -49.29
CA PHE A 380 -25.29 -52.42 -48.10
C PHE A 380 -25.00 -50.96 -47.73
N PHE A 381 -25.91 -50.32 -47.01
CA PHE A 381 -25.63 -49.80 -45.66
C PHE A 381 -26.84 -48.95 -45.21
N PRO A 382 -27.54 -49.38 -44.15
CA PRO A 382 -28.75 -48.72 -43.68
C PRO A 382 -28.45 -47.32 -43.17
N CYS A 383 -29.37 -46.40 -43.46
CA CYS A 383 -29.93 -45.41 -42.54
C CYS A 383 -29.22 -45.36 -41.15
N LEU A 384 -28.07 -44.70 -41.09
CA LEU A 384 -27.34 -44.48 -39.85
C LEU A 384 -26.61 -43.14 -39.85
N TRP A 385 -27.30 -42.07 -40.22
CA TRP A 385 -26.90 -40.70 -39.86
C TRP A 385 -28.12 -39.86 -39.48
N GLN A 386 -29.02 -40.45 -38.69
CA GLN A 386 -29.90 -39.72 -37.78
C GLN A 386 -29.48 -40.03 -36.35
N GLN A 387 -28.21 -39.74 -36.01
CA GLN A 387 -27.72 -39.70 -34.63
C GLN A 387 -26.34 -39.04 -34.58
N HIS A 388 -26.22 -37.80 -35.03
CA HIS A 388 -25.07 -36.94 -34.67
C HIS A 388 -25.50 -35.46 -34.70
N CYS A 389 -26.56 -35.15 -33.94
CA CYS A 389 -26.54 -33.87 -33.24
C CYS A 389 -25.42 -33.98 -32.21
N ILE A 390 -24.21 -33.53 -32.57
CA ILE A 390 -23.19 -33.24 -31.56
C ILE A 390 -23.74 -32.05 -30.79
N HIS A 391 -24.55 -32.34 -29.78
CA HIS A 391 -24.63 -31.49 -28.61
C HIS A 391 -23.24 -31.60 -28.00
N HIS A 392 -22.30 -30.76 -28.44
CA HIS A 392 -21.02 -30.59 -27.78
C HIS A 392 -21.34 -29.91 -26.46
N LYS A 393 -21.78 -30.72 -25.49
CA LYS A 393 -21.90 -30.30 -24.12
C LYS A 393 -20.45 -30.04 -23.69
N TYR A 394 -20.07 -28.78 -23.63
CA TYR A 394 -18.88 -28.38 -22.90
C TYR A 394 -19.09 -28.84 -21.46
N GLU A 395 -18.45 -29.95 -21.12
CA GLU A 395 -18.34 -30.41 -19.74
C GLU A 395 -17.29 -29.52 -19.09
N SER A 396 -17.75 -28.42 -18.47
CA SER A 396 -16.90 -27.57 -17.63
C SER A 396 -16.37 -28.42 -16.48
N HIS A 397 -15.15 -28.91 -16.64
CA HIS A 397 -14.40 -29.54 -15.56
C HIS A 397 -13.90 -28.43 -14.64
N SER A 398 -14.63 -28.13 -13.56
CA SER A 398 -14.11 -27.27 -12.49
C SER A 398 -13.10 -28.08 -11.69
N ARG A 399 -11.80 -27.79 -11.84
CA ARG A 399 -10.77 -28.30 -10.94
C ARG A 399 -10.72 -27.41 -9.70
N ASN A 400 -11.25 -27.92 -8.59
CA ASN A 400 -11.08 -27.27 -7.29
C ASN A 400 -9.78 -27.77 -6.68
N THR A 401 -8.71 -26.96 -6.79
CA THR A 401 -7.44 -27.21 -6.10
C THR A 401 -7.50 -26.62 -4.69
N THR A 402 -7.48 -27.48 -3.68
CA THR A 402 -7.37 -27.03 -2.28
C THR A 402 -5.92 -27.15 -1.86
N ILE A 403 -5.30 -26.02 -1.53
CA ILE A 403 -3.94 -25.94 -0.99
C ILE A 403 -4.06 -25.91 0.53
N VAL A 404 -3.51 -26.90 1.21
CA VAL A 404 -3.42 -26.93 2.67
C VAL A 404 -1.98 -26.61 3.05
N GLU A 405 -1.78 -25.44 3.66
CA GLU A 405 -0.48 -24.99 4.13
C GLU A 405 -0.41 -25.15 5.65
N GLU A 406 0.64 -25.82 6.13
CA GLU A 406 0.92 -25.95 7.56
C GLU A 406 1.90 -24.85 7.97
N LEU A 407 1.45 -23.97 8.86
CA LEU A 407 2.18 -22.80 9.34
C LEU A 407 2.71 -23.07 10.75
N VAL A 408 4.03 -22.96 10.91
CA VAL A 408 4.69 -22.86 12.23
C VAL A 408 5.55 -21.60 12.22
N ASP A 409 5.34 -20.71 13.20
CA ASP A 409 6.04 -19.42 13.34
C ASP A 409 6.04 -18.54 12.07
N GLY A 410 4.92 -18.51 11.35
CA GLY A 410 4.73 -17.65 10.19
C GLY A 410 5.54 -18.04 8.95
N LYS A 411 6.18 -19.21 8.93
CA LYS A 411 6.84 -19.79 7.74
C LYS A 411 6.15 -21.08 7.32
N ILE A 412 5.96 -21.25 6.01
CA ILE A 412 5.34 -22.43 5.41
C ILE A 412 6.38 -23.56 5.42
N VAL A 413 6.15 -24.62 6.21
CA VAL A 413 7.09 -25.75 6.38
C VAL A 413 6.73 -26.93 5.47
N SER A 414 5.48 -27.00 5.00
CA SER A 414 4.98 -28.07 4.13
C SER A 414 3.81 -27.55 3.28
N SER A 415 3.83 -27.86 1.98
CA SER A 415 2.73 -27.60 1.05
C SER A 415 2.35 -28.92 0.35
N GLN A 416 1.11 -29.37 0.55
CA GLN A 416 0.55 -30.53 -0.14
C GLN A 416 -0.61 -30.09 -1.03
N VAL A 417 -0.50 -30.39 -2.32
CA VAL A 417 -1.54 -30.13 -3.32
C VAL A 417 -2.36 -31.40 -3.51
N LYS A 418 -3.64 -31.37 -3.11
CA LYS A 418 -4.61 -32.42 -3.44
C LYS A 418 -5.55 -31.92 -4.53
N SER A 419 -5.48 -32.54 -5.69
CA SER A 419 -6.47 -32.40 -6.76
C SER A 419 -7.52 -33.50 -6.64
N ILE A 420 -8.78 -33.11 -6.44
CA ILE A 420 -9.92 -34.02 -6.48
C ILE A 420 -10.67 -33.71 -7.78
N GLU A 421 -10.70 -34.68 -8.70
CA GLU A 421 -11.53 -34.58 -9.90
C GLU A 421 -12.94 -35.06 -9.57
N GLU A 422 -13.84 -34.13 -9.29
CA GLU A 422 -15.24 -34.44 -9.04
C GLU A 422 -15.97 -34.57 -10.39
N LYS A 423 -16.22 -35.81 -10.83
CA LYS A 423 -17.12 -36.07 -11.96
C LYS A 423 -18.54 -35.83 -11.46
N ALA A 424 -19.19 -34.78 -11.95
CA ALA A 424 -20.62 -34.57 -11.74
C ALA A 424 -21.40 -35.70 -12.45
N THR A 425 -21.72 -36.77 -11.72
CA THR A 425 -22.71 -37.76 -12.15
C THR A 425 -24.07 -37.07 -12.23
N LYS A 426 -24.61 -37.00 -13.44
CA LYS A 426 -25.95 -36.49 -13.70
C LYS A 426 -26.99 -37.58 -13.53
#